data_AF-A0A1J5DE12-F1
#
_entry.id   AF-A0A1J5DE12-F1
#
_cell.length_a   1.000
_cell.length_b   1.000
_cell.length_c   1.000
_cell.angle_alpha   90.00
_cell.angle_beta   90.00
_cell.angle_gamma   90.00
#
_symmetry.space_group_name_H-M   'P 1'
#
loop_
_entity.id
_entity.type
_entity.pdbx_description
1 polymer ?
#
loop_
_entity_poly.entity_id
_entity_poly.type
_entity_poly.pdbx_seq_one_letter_code
_entity_poly.pdbx_strand_id
1 'polypeptide(L)' 'MDFILEIDGTLFLIEVKASSHPSRSDARGILAFRQSYPQRKIGPGPIIAPTDSQYQVTENVRVIPWDLQQW' A
#
# COMPACT_ATOMS: atom_id res chain seq x y z
N MET A 1 -8.74 -2.74 1.95
CA MET A 1 -7.69 -3.57 2.56
C MET A 1 -7.92 -4.99 2.15
N ASP A 2 -6.96 -5.53 1.40
CA ASP A 2 -7.01 -6.93 0.96
C ASP A 2 -6.14 -7.79 1.87
N PHE A 3 -4.99 -7.27 2.31
CA PHE A 3 -4.15 -7.94 3.30
C PHE A 3 -3.65 -6.98 4.38
N ILE A 4 -3.49 -7.52 5.58
CA ILE A 4 -2.79 -6.90 6.69
C ILE A 4 -1.75 -7.91 7.16
N LEU A 5 -0.48 -7.55 7.09
CA LEU A 5 0.62 -8.35 7.63
C LEU A 5 1.12 -7.72 8.93
N GLU A 6 1.38 -8.54 9.93
CA GLU A 6 2.00 -8.09 11.18
C GLU A 6 3.40 -8.70 11.30
N ILE A 7 4.41 -7.84 11.47
CA ILE A 7 5.80 -8.24 11.70
C ILE A 7 6.31 -7.40 12.88
N ASP A 8 6.74 -8.06 13.95
CA ASP A 8 7.25 -7.42 15.18
C ASP A 8 6.35 -6.27 15.69
N GLY A 9 5.04 -6.54 15.76
CA GLY A 9 4.03 -5.58 16.21
C GLY A 9 3.77 -4.40 15.25
N THR A 10 4.34 -4.43 14.04
CA THR A 10 4.14 -3.43 13.00
C THR A 10 3.16 -3.95 11.95
N LEU A 11 2.09 -3.19 11.70
CA LEU A 11 1.08 -3.52 10.69
C LEU A 11 1.49 -2.96 9.33
N PHE A 12 1.50 -3.81 8.31
CA PHE A 12 1.71 -3.46 6.91
C PHE A 12 0.41 -3.71 6.14
N LEU A 13 -0.13 -2.63 5.59
CA LEU A 13 -1.43 -2.61 4.90
C LEU A 13 -1.19 -2.74 3.40
N ILE A 14 -1.69 -3.81 2.79
CA ILE A 14 -1.50 -4.09 1.36
C ILE A 14 -2.86 -4.06 0.67
N GLU A 15 -2.94 -3.30 -0.42
CA GLU A 15 -4.08 -3.37 -1.36
C GLU A 15 -3.60 -3.88 -2.71
N VAL A 16 -4.46 -4.64 -3.40
CA VAL A 16 -4.23 -5.13 -4.76
C VAL A 16 -5.26 -4.47 -5.68
N LYS A 17 -4.82 -3.94 -6.82
CA LYS A 17 -5.69 -3.27 -7.78
C LYS A 17 -5.48 -3.83 -9.18
N ALA A 18 -6.58 -4.08 -9.89
CA ALA A 18 -6.58 -4.36 -11.33
C ALA A 18 -6.68 -3.06 -12.13
N SER A 19 -5.80 -2.10 -11.85
CA SER A 19 -5.70 -0.80 -12.55
C SER A 19 -4.23 -0.53 -12.84
N SER A 20 -3.90 -0.04 -14.03
CA SER A 20 -2.52 0.25 -14.43
C SER A 20 -1.99 1.60 -13.93
N HIS A 21 -2.89 2.48 -13.48
CA HIS A 21 -2.57 3.81 -12.97
C HIS A 21 -3.27 4.10 -11.63
N PRO A 22 -3.03 3.32 -10.55
CA PRO A 22 -3.54 3.68 -9.24
C PRO A 22 -3.12 5.09 -8.84
N SER A 23 -4.03 5.78 -8.17
CA SER A 23 -3.91 7.19 -7.79
C SER A 23 -3.99 7.33 -6.28
N ARG A 24 -3.92 8.58 -5.79
CA ARG A 24 -4.18 8.89 -4.38
C ARG A 24 -5.57 8.41 -3.91
N SER A 25 -6.55 8.33 -4.81
CA SER A 25 -7.90 7.88 -4.44
C SER A 25 -7.97 6.39 -4.11
N ASP A 26 -7.04 5.60 -4.66
CA ASP A 26 -6.87 4.17 -4.37
C ASP A 26 -6.20 3.93 -3.02
N ALA A 27 -5.39 4.88 -2.54
CA ALA A 27 -4.77 4.81 -1.22
C ALA A 27 -5.74 5.11 -0.05
N ARG A 28 -7.01 5.48 -0.33
CA ARG A 28 -7.96 5.93 0.71
C ARG A 28 -8.19 4.89 1.80
N GLY A 29 -8.23 3.61 1.47
CA GLY A 29 -8.37 2.56 2.48
C GLY A 29 -7.22 2.60 3.49
N ILE A 30 -5.98 2.75 3.00
CA ILE A 30 -4.77 2.77 3.83
C ILE A 30 -4.77 4.01 4.72
N LEU A 31 -5.12 5.16 4.13
CA LEU A 31 -5.22 6.42 4.85
C LEU A 31 -6.30 6.39 5.94
N ALA A 32 -7.47 5.85 5.62
CA ALA A 32 -8.58 5.72 6.58
C ALA A 32 -8.17 4.82 7.75
N PHE A 33 -7.55 3.67 7.49
CA PHE A 33 -7.08 2.79 8.56
C PHE A 33 -6.07 3.49 9.49
N ARG A 34 -5.10 4.23 8.93
CA ARG A 34 -4.15 5.02 9.71
C ARG A 34 -4.83 6.06 10.60
N GLN A 35 -5.86 6.73 10.06
CA GLN A 35 -6.64 7.73 10.80
C GLN A 35 -7.50 7.11 11.91
N SER A 36 -8.07 5.92 11.66
CA SER A 36 -8.90 5.22 12.64
C SER A 36 -8.09 4.59 13.78
N TYR A 37 -6.82 4.26 13.55
CA TYR A 37 -5.96 3.58 14.53
C TYR A 37 -4.62 4.31 14.75
N PRO A 38 -4.64 5.58 15.22
CA PRO A 38 -3.43 6.40 15.30
C PRO A 38 -2.38 5.90 16.31
N GLN A 39 -2.79 5.06 17.27
CA GLN A 39 -1.91 4.47 18.28
C GLN A 39 -1.20 3.19 17.81
N ARG A 40 -1.59 2.63 16.65
CA ARG A 40 -0.96 1.42 16.11
C ARG A 40 0.33 1.78 15.37
N LYS A 41 1.33 0.92 15.50
CA LYS A 41 2.56 1.01 14.70
C LYS A 41 2.25 0.52 13.28
N ILE A 42 2.10 1.46 12.34
CA ILE A 42 1.74 1.14 10.95
C ILE A 42 2.91 1.50 10.03
N GLY A 43 3.48 0.47 9.39
CA GLY A 43 4.56 0.60 8.41
C GLY A 43 4.05 1.11 7.05
N PRO A 44 4.96 1.37 6.09
CA PRO A 44 4.55 1.74 4.72
C PRO A 44 3.63 0.66 4.12
N GLY A 45 2.60 1.09 3.40
CA GLY A 45 1.61 0.19 2.80
C GLY A 45 1.68 0.24 1.27
N PRO A 46 1.95 -0.87 0.57
CA PRO A 46 1.97 -0.87 -0.89
C PRO A 46 0.57 -1.03 -1.49
N ILE A 47 0.39 -0.46 -2.68
CA ILE A 47 -0.63 -0.90 -3.63
C ILE A 47 0.08 -1.76 -4.67
N ILE A 48 -0.29 -3.03 -4.78
CA ILE A 48 0.23 -3.93 -5.81
C ILE A 48 -0.69 -3.85 -7.03
N ALA A 49 -0.13 -3.58 -8.20
CA ALA A 49 -0.91 -3.32 -9.41
C ALA A 49 -0.16 -3.71 -10.70
N PRO A 50 -0.88 -3.92 -11.82
CA PRO A 50 -0.28 -4.13 -13.15
C PRO A 50 0.21 -2.80 -13.72
N THR A 51 1.29 -2.25 -13.17
CA THR A 51 1.90 -0.98 -13.59
C THR A 51 3.35 -1.21 -14.04
N ASP A 52 3.85 -0.36 -14.94
CA ASP A 52 5.19 -0.51 -15.52
C ASP A 52 6.32 -0.12 -14.55
N SER A 53 6.02 0.70 -13.55
CA SER A 53 7.03 1.22 -12.63
C SER A 53 6.47 1.49 -11.23
N GLN A 54 7.36 1.51 -10.25
CA GLN A 54 6.98 1.94 -8.90
C GLN A 54 6.87 3.46 -8.82
N TYR A 55 5.85 3.97 -8.13
CA TYR A 55 5.70 5.40 -7.87
C TYR A 55 4.97 5.70 -6.57
N GLN A 56 5.30 6.83 -5.96
CA GLN A 56 4.71 7.29 -4.72
C GLN A 56 3.34 7.92 -4.98
N VAL A 57 2.30 7.54 -4.24
CA VAL A 57 0.95 8.17 -4.32
C VAL A 57 0.61 9.00 -3.09
N THR A 58 1.19 8.66 -1.93
CA THR A 58 1.15 9.44 -0.69
C THR A 58 2.45 9.22 0.08
N GLU A 59 2.73 9.99 1.13
CA GLU A 59 3.93 9.80 1.97
C GLU A 59 4.15 8.34 2.44
N ASN A 60 3.07 7.62 2.78
CA ASN A 60 3.15 6.27 3.34
C ASN A 60 2.68 5.17 2.38
N VAL A 61 2.40 5.51 1.11
CA VAL A 61 1.85 4.58 0.12
C VAL A 61 2.56 4.72 -1.21
N ARG A 62 3.05 3.59 -1.70
CA ARG A 62 3.71 3.42 -2.99
C ARG A 62 2.99 2.36 -3.80
N VAL A 63 2.86 2.60 -5.10
CA VAL A 63 2.41 1.59 -6.06
C VAL A 63 3.61 0.76 -6.47
N ILE A 64 3.48 -0.57 -6.48
CA ILE A 64 4.52 -1.52 -6.85
C ILE A 64 3.97 -2.44 -7.96
N PRO A 65 4.74 -2.66 -9.04
CA PRO A 65 4.41 -3.68 -10.04
C PRO A 65 4.25 -5.07 -9.38
N TRP A 66 3.17 -5.77 -9.71
CA TRP A 66 2.93 -7.16 -9.29
C TRP A 66 4.00 -8.15 -9.76
N ASP A 67 4.66 -7.83 -10.87
CA ASP A 67 5.70 -8.60 -11.55
C ASP A 67 7.08 -7.96 -11.40
N LEU A 68 7.29 -7.17 -10.34
CA LEU A 68 8.55 -6.51 -10.07
C LEU A 68 9.71 -7.52 -10.04
N GLN A 69 10.60 -7.45 -11.04
CA GLN A 69 11.83 -8.21 -11.07
C GLN A 69 12.96 -7.38 -10.46
N GLN A 70 13.46 -7.81 -9.30
CA GLN A 70 14.73 -7.32 -8.75
C GLN A 70 15.60 -8.55 -8.48
N TRP A 71 16.56 -8.79 -9.37
CA TRP A 71 17.61 -9.80 -9.23
C TRP A 71 18.93 -9.12 -8.92
#